data_AF-A0A1F6CPU3-F1
#
_entry.id   AF-A0A1F6CPU3-F1
#
_cell.length_a   1.000
_cell.length_b   1.000
_cell.length_c   1.000
_cell.angle_alpha   90.00
_cell.angle_beta   90.00
_cell.angle_gamma   90.00
#
_symmetry.space_group_name_H-M   'P 1'
#
loop_
_entity.id
_entity.type
_entity.pdbx_description
1 polymer ?
#
loop_
_entity_poly.entity_id
_entity_poly.type
_entity_poly.pdbx_seq_one_letter_code
_entity_poly.pdbx_strand_id
1 'polypeptide(L)' 'MPKTTLDIPAIAEKIGLSPWTVRLKIKSGELPAYRVGGVWRADPSEIDEWLRARHQPGRATRLPGVNVPA' A
#
# COMPACT_ATOMS: atom_id res chain seq x y z
N MET A 1 -17.12 11.81 -13.50
CA MET A 1 -15.65 11.70 -13.51
C MET A 1 -15.30 10.23 -13.60
N PRO A 2 -14.54 9.76 -14.61
CA PRO A 2 -14.07 8.38 -14.59
C PRO A 2 -13.18 8.19 -13.36
N LYS A 3 -13.56 7.31 -12.43
CA LYS A 3 -12.70 6.94 -11.30
C LYS A 3 -11.58 6.05 -11.83
N THR A 4 -10.39 6.61 -12.04
CA THR A 4 -9.19 5.85 -12.39
C THR A 4 -8.73 5.09 -11.14
N THR A 5 -9.13 3.83 -11.02
CA THR A 5 -8.75 2.97 -9.89
C THR A 5 -7.37 2.35 -10.10
N LEU A 6 -6.56 2.30 -9.06
CA LEU A 6 -5.25 1.65 -9.07
C LEU A 6 -5.39 0.13 -8.96
N ASP A 7 -4.53 -0.61 -9.65
CA ASP A 7 -4.34 -2.04 -9.45
C ASP A 7 -3.18 -2.30 -8.46
N ILE A 8 -2.93 -3.57 -8.11
CA ILE A 8 -1.90 -3.93 -7.14
C ILE A 8 -0.50 -3.40 -7.52
N PRO A 9 -0.02 -3.53 -8.78
CA PRO A 9 1.25 -2.94 -9.19
C PRO A 9 1.30 -1.42 -9.01
N ALA A 10 0.27 -0.68 -9.43
CA ALA A 10 0.24 0.76 -9.28
C ALA A 10 0.19 1.20 -7.80
N ILE A 11 -0.55 0.47 -6.95
CA ILE A 11 -0.55 0.69 -5.50
C ILE A 11 0.85 0.47 -4.93
N ALA A 12 1.51 -0.63 -5.32
CA ALA A 12 2.85 -1.00 -4.88
C ALA A 12 3.88 0.09 -5.20
N GLU A 13 3.90 0.57 -6.44
CA GLU A 13 4.76 1.69 -6.85
C GLU A 13 4.45 2.97 -6.07
N LYS A 14 3.17 3.29 -5.88
CA LYS A 14 2.73 4.51 -5.20
C LYS A 14 3.16 4.56 -3.72
N ILE A 15 3.12 3.44 -3.02
CA ILE A 15 3.45 3.37 -1.58
C ILE A 15 4.84 2.80 -1.28
N GLY A 16 5.61 2.43 -2.31
CA GLY A 16 6.96 1.88 -2.18
C GLY A 16 7.01 0.49 -1.52
N LEU A 17 5.98 -0.35 -1.69
CA LEU A 17 5.94 -1.71 -1.14
C LEU A 17 5.95 -2.74 -2.27
N SER A 18 6.35 -3.98 -1.97
CA SER A 18 6.24 -5.06 -2.94
C SER A 18 4.76 -5.42 -3.23
N PRO A 19 4.41 -5.83 -4.47
CA PRO A 19 3.04 -6.27 -4.81
C PRO A 19 2.52 -7.40 -3.90
N TRP A 20 3.43 -8.26 -3.43
CA TRP A 20 3.11 -9.31 -2.46
C TRP A 20 2.64 -8.72 -1.12
N THR A 21 3.40 -7.78 -0.56
CA THR A 21 3.04 -7.09 0.69
C THR A 21 1.74 -6.32 0.54
N VAL A 22 1.53 -5.64 -0.60
CA VAL A 22 0.25 -4.98 -0.90
C VAL A 22 -0.91 -5.97 -0.84
N ARG A 23 -0.78 -7.13 -1.51
CA ARG A 23 -1.82 -8.18 -1.50
C ARG A 23 -2.11 -8.70 -0.10
N LEU A 24 -1.08 -8.88 0.73
CA LEU A 24 -1.26 -9.29 2.13
C LEU A 24 -2.01 -8.23 2.94
N LYS A 25 -1.65 -6.95 2.78
CA LYS A 25 -2.30 -5.83 3.47
C LYS A 25 -3.75 -5.62 3.06
N ILE A 26 -4.05 -5.83 1.78
CA ILE A 26 -5.43 -5.83 1.28
C ILE A 26 -6.22 -6.98 1.93
N LYS A 27 -5.64 -8.19 1.98
CA LYS A 27 -6.28 -9.36 2.60
C LYS A 27 -6.46 -9.22 4.11
N SER A 28 -5.53 -8.55 4.81
CA SER A 28 -5.65 -8.28 6.24
C SER A 28 -6.64 -7.14 6.57
N GLY A 29 -7.13 -6.43 5.55
CA GLY A 29 -8.00 -5.26 5.73
C GLY A 29 -7.24 -4.00 6.17
N GLU A 30 -5.91 -4.03 6.18
CA GLU A 30 -5.08 -2.87 6.52
C GLU A 30 -5.03 -1.82 5.42
N LEU A 31 -5.16 -2.21 4.15
CA LEU A 31 -5.05 -1.32 2.99
C LEU A 31 -6.42 -1.19 2.30
N PRO A 32 -6.93 0.04 2.09
CA PRO A 32 -8.24 0.23 1.47
C PRO A 32 -8.19 -0.17 0.00
N ALA A 33 -8.81 -1.31 -0.31
CA ALA A 33 -9.00 -1.80 -1.66
C ALA A 33 -10.26 -2.67 -1.71
N TYR A 34 -10.87 -2.73 -2.88
CA TYR A 34 -12.08 -3.49 -3.15
C TYR A 34 -11.92 -4.38 -4.38
N ARG A 35 -12.73 -5.43 -4.47
CA ARG A 35 -12.63 -6.42 -5.55
C ARG A 35 -13.68 -6.16 -6.62
N VAL A 36 -13.23 -5.97 -7.87
CA VAL A 36 -14.11 -5.75 -9.04
C VAL A 36 -13.68 -6.70 -10.14
N GLY A 37 -14.61 -7.51 -10.67
CA GLY A 37 -14.31 -8.41 -11.80
C GLY A 37 -13.14 -9.37 -11.53
N GLY A 38 -12.96 -9.79 -10.27
CA GLY A 38 -11.87 -10.68 -9.86
C GLY A 38 -10.54 -9.99 -9.55
N VAL A 39 -10.37 -8.72 -9.91
CA VAL A 39 -9.16 -7.93 -9.64
C VAL A 39 -9.33 -7.01 -8.44
N TRP A 40 -8.22 -6.72 -7.75
CA TRP A 40 -8.19 -5.73 -6.68
C TRP A 40 -8.01 -4.33 -7.26
N ARG A 41 -8.83 -3.41 -6.78
CA ARG A 41 -8.85 -2.01 -7.16
C ARG A 41 -8.82 -1.13 -5.91
N ALA A 42 -8.12 -0.02 -5.98
CA ALA A 42 -8.15 1.00 -4.93
C ALA A 42 -8.41 2.37 -5.51
N ASP A 43 -9.12 3.21 -4.77
CA ASP A 43 -9.25 4.62 -5.11
C ASP A 43 -7.92 5.33 -4.78
N PRO A 44 -7.31 6.06 -5.73
CA PRO A 44 -6.06 6.76 -5.48
C PRO A 44 -6.11 7.71 -4.27
N SER A 45 -7.27 8.34 -4.03
CA SER A 45 -7.47 9.29 -2.94
C SER A 45 -7.53 8.59 -1.58
N GLU A 46 -8.18 7.43 -1.50
CA GLU A 46 -8.20 6.62 -0.26
C GLU A 46 -6.80 6.13 0.11
N ILE A 47 -5.99 5.75 -0.88
CA ILE A 47 -4.59 5.36 -0.66
C ILE A 47 -3.75 6.53 -0.15
N ASP A 48 -3.96 7.73 -0.69
CA ASP A 48 -3.27 8.94 -0.22
C ASP A 48 -3.66 9.31 1.20
N GLU A 49 -4.94 9.24 1.54
CA GLU A 49 -5.44 9.47 2.89
C GLU A 49 -4.88 8.44 3.87
N TRP A 50 -4.86 7.17 3.49
CA TRP A 50 -4.25 6.10 4.27
C TRP A 50 -2.76 6.33 4.51
N LEU A 51 -2.01 6.77 3.50
CA LEU A 51 -0.59 7.06 3.62
C LEU A 51 -0.35 8.23 4.59
N ARG A 52 -1.14 9.30 4.48
CA ARG A 52 -1.10 10.45 5.39
C ARG A 52 -1.43 10.06 6.83
N ALA A 53 -2.42 9.19 7.03
CA ALA A 53 -2.79 8.69 8.36
C ALA A 53 -1.65 7.87 9.01
N ARG A 54 -0.85 7.15 8.22
CA ARG A 54 0.34 6.42 8.70
C ARG A 54 1.56 7.30 8.90
N HIS A 55 1.65 8.42 8.20
CA HIS A 55 2.74 9.40 8.27
C HIS A 55 2.69 10.28 9.52
N GLN A 56 2.29 9.75 10.67
CA GLN A 56 2.52 10.44 11.94
C GLN A 56 4.04 10.40 12.21
N PRO A 57 4.73 11.56 12.28
CA PRO A 57 6.17 11.62 12.48
C PRO A 57 6.48 11.23 13.93
N GLY A 58 6.51 9.93 14.21
CA GLY A 58 6.46 9.45 15.59
C GLY A 58 6.71 7.96 15.77
N ARG A 59 7.60 7.38 14.96
CA ARG A 59 8.46 6.22 15.30
C ARG A 59 9.14 5.76 14.03
N ALA A 60 10.33 6.30 13.77
CA ALA A 60 11.32 5.50 13.08
C ALA A 60 11.59 4.28 13.96
N THR A 61 10.88 3.17 13.72
CA THR A 61 11.36 1.86 14.14
C THR A 61 12.70 1.71 13.48
N ARG A 62 13.79 1.89 14.24
CA ARG A 62 15.09 1.36 13.86
C ARG A 62 14.84 -0.13 13.64
N LEU A 63 14.87 -0.60 12.40
CA LEU A 63 14.89 -2.03 12.13
C LEU A 63 16.25 -2.54 12.64
N PRO A 64 16.30 -3.40 13.67
CA PRO A 64 17.54 -4.10 13.97
C PRO A 64 17.77 -5.11 12.84
N GLY A 65 18.88 -4.97 12.12
CA GLY A 65 19.41 -6.06 11.28
C GLY A 65 19.16 -5.97 9.77
N VAL A 66 19.38 -4.83 9.13
CA VAL A 66 19.76 -4.85 7.70
C VAL A 66 21.25 -5.13 7.61
N ASN A 67 21.59 -6.41 7.41
CA ASN A 67 22.90 -6.82 6.93
C ASN A 67 22.91 -6.60 5.41
N VAL A 68 23.65 -5.61 4.94
CA VAL A 68 23.98 -5.44 3.52
C VAL A 68 25.19 -6.34 3.27
N PRO A 69 25.10 -7.41 2.46
CA PRO A 69 26.28 -8.20 2.14
C PRO A 69 27.25 -7.38 1.27
N ALA A 70 28.48 -7.32 1.78
CA ALA A 70 29.81 -6.99 1.21
C ALA A 70 29.89 -6.16 -0.08
#